data_AF-A0A9E1XF66-F1
#
_entry.id   AF-A0A9E1XF66-F1
#
_cell.length_a   1.000
_cell.length_b   1.000
_cell.length_c   1.000
_cell.angle_alpha   90.00
_cell.angle_beta   90.00
_cell.angle_gamma   90.00
#
_symmetry.space_group_name_H-M   'P 1'
#
loop_
_entity.id
_entity.type
_entity.pdbx_description
1 polymer ?
#
loop_
_entity_poly.entity_id
_entity_poly.type
_entity_poly.pdbx_seq_one_letter_code
_entity_poly.pdbx_strand_id
1 'polypeptide(L)'
;MPAAEASPSQRWFDQYCRNLRLQFAGRSCAGAACLLLVFLLLQSTPLPFPNFLLGSFAVLVVCLIGSWLLHRPDYCLQKLYRQDPAFAEELHSSLQFRENPPASRTTNIFLERFEKQLLERLEGRETHRLLPSWRTLAGVAVSLQVVVWIGGWWLPQYLVNQGPTAAEAFQIPHSYRILYPAYLKRDSEVFSTLPNELQIPAGSRLEIFLEQGLPDRDQSAYRPIQGEPQPLQWVPQQQRWRSALTPLKTGTLFLEWRQQSVAVEVIPDLSPSVMVLWPPDKYIFDLSQLQVELEAKDDYGLHQILLRYRNEATGTIEREIIQSFEGDFKSYQESYLWELSATPLRAGDNVTAWIEVSDSDTFQGPNVTRSEEFRFEVRSQREFHEYILSLLRKVDRKLRDLLSVLDRQLIVETTDQENLIEELLNFLQEEANYDRLLSDGLRGFIGELRFQLQYYQNKREELAVPPS
;
A
#
# COMPACT_ATOMS: atom_id res chain seq x y z
N MET A 1 -62.39 -21.42 36.06
CA MET A 1 -62.36 -21.34 34.59
C MET A 1 -61.17 -22.15 34.12
N PRO A 2 -61.34 -23.16 33.26
CA PRO A 2 -60.22 -23.99 32.84
C PRO A 2 -59.24 -23.11 32.05
N ALA A 3 -57.93 -23.26 32.32
CA ALA A 3 -56.89 -22.58 31.56
C ALA A 3 -57.07 -22.96 30.08
N ALA A 4 -57.44 -21.98 29.25
CA ALA A 4 -57.62 -22.19 27.83
C ALA A 4 -56.32 -22.78 27.27
N GLU A 5 -56.40 -23.98 26.69
CA GLU A 5 -55.24 -24.63 26.09
C GLU A 5 -54.62 -23.66 25.07
N ALA A 6 -53.31 -23.38 25.23
CA ALA A 6 -52.59 -22.49 24.32
C ALA A 6 -52.77 -22.98 22.89
N SER A 7 -53.11 -22.08 21.97
CA SER A 7 -53.30 -22.42 20.56
C SER A 7 -52.01 -22.96 19.95
N PRO A 8 -52.09 -23.78 18.90
CA PRO A 8 -50.91 -24.24 18.18
C PRO A 8 -50.05 -23.07 17.65
N SER A 9 -50.66 -21.95 17.23
CA SER A 9 -49.93 -20.73 16.84
C SER A 9 -49.17 -20.06 17.99
N GLN A 10 -49.76 -20.00 19.18
CA GLN A 10 -49.12 -19.43 20.37
C GLN A 10 -47.99 -20.32 20.88
N ARG A 11 -48.20 -21.65 20.90
CA ARG A 11 -47.13 -22.62 21.25
C ARG A 11 -45.95 -22.52 20.28
N TRP A 12 -46.24 -22.38 18.98
CA TRP A 12 -45.20 -22.19 17.98
C TRP A 12 -44.44 -20.88 18.19
N PHE A 13 -45.14 -19.77 18.45
CA PHE A 13 -44.50 -18.47 18.71
C PHE A 13 -43.64 -18.49 19.98
N ASP A 14 -44.11 -19.13 21.06
CA ASP A 14 -43.34 -19.31 22.28
C ASP A 14 -42.09 -20.18 22.06
N GLN A 15 -42.22 -21.25 21.27
CA GLN A 15 -41.11 -22.11 20.88
C GLN A 15 -40.09 -21.37 20.00
N TYR A 16 -40.56 -20.54 19.07
CA TYR A 16 -39.74 -19.67 18.24
C TYR A 16 -38.95 -18.66 19.10
N CYS A 17 -39.62 -18.00 20.05
CA CYS A 17 -38.98 -17.07 20.98
C CYS A 17 -37.93 -17.76 21.86
N ARG A 18 -38.22 -18.97 22.36
CA ARG A 18 -37.27 -19.77 23.15
C ARG A 18 -36.04 -20.17 22.34
N ASN A 19 -36.23 -20.64 21.11
CA ASN A 19 -35.13 -21.04 20.23
C ASN A 19 -34.24 -19.85 19.85
N LEU A 20 -34.83 -18.68 19.57
CA LEU A 20 -34.08 -17.45 19.33
C LEU A 20 -33.23 -17.04 20.52
N ARG A 21 -33.80 -17.08 21.74
CA ARG A 21 -33.06 -16.77 22.98
C ARG A 21 -31.84 -17.69 23.14
N LEU A 22 -32.02 -19.00 22.93
CA LEU A 22 -30.93 -19.98 23.03
C LEU A 22 -29.84 -19.75 21.96
N GLN A 23 -30.21 -19.36 20.74
CA GLN A 23 -29.23 -19.03 19.69
C GLN A 23 -28.42 -17.77 20.02
N PHE A 24 -29.05 -16.73 20.55
CA PHE A 24 -28.36 -15.50 20.97
C PHE A 24 -27.43 -15.74 22.16
N ALA A 25 -27.87 -16.52 23.14
CA ALA A 25 -27.04 -16.95 24.24
C ALA A 25 -25.79 -17.70 23.73
N GLY A 26 -25.98 -18.67 22.82
CA GLY A 26 -24.88 -19.40 22.19
C GLY A 26 -23.88 -18.50 21.45
N ARG A 27 -24.37 -17.51 20.68
CA ARG A 27 -23.50 -16.54 19.97
C ARG A 27 -22.73 -15.63 20.93
N SER A 28 -23.39 -15.15 21.98
CA SER A 28 -22.76 -14.26 22.97
C SER A 28 -21.66 -14.99 23.74
N CYS A 29 -21.92 -16.24 24.13
CA CYS A 29 -20.92 -17.10 24.77
C CYS A 29 -19.74 -17.43 23.84
N ALA A 30 -20.00 -17.74 22.56
CA ALA A 30 -18.95 -17.98 21.59
C ALA A 30 -18.07 -16.74 21.35
N GLY A 31 -18.68 -15.55 21.25
CA GLY A 31 -17.95 -14.28 21.15
C GLY A 31 -17.09 -13.99 22.38
N ALA A 32 -17.64 -14.21 23.57
CA ALA A 32 -16.88 -14.07 24.83
C ALA A 32 -15.70 -15.04 24.92
N ALA A 33 -15.89 -16.30 24.50
CA ALA A 33 -14.81 -17.30 24.45
C ALA A 33 -13.69 -16.89 23.48
N CYS A 34 -14.02 -16.34 22.30
CA CYS A 34 -13.02 -15.80 21.37
C CYS A 34 -12.25 -14.61 21.97
N LEU A 35 -12.93 -13.69 22.65
CA LEU A 35 -12.26 -12.56 23.31
C LEU A 35 -11.34 -13.02 24.44
N LEU A 36 -11.74 -14.04 25.21
CA LEU A 36 -10.89 -14.65 26.23
C LEU A 36 -9.66 -15.35 25.61
N LEU A 37 -9.81 -15.97 24.44
CA LEU A 37 -8.69 -16.58 23.71
C LEU A 37 -7.70 -15.52 23.21
N VAL A 38 -8.19 -14.41 22.64
CA VAL A 38 -7.36 -13.28 22.23
C VAL A 38 -6.65 -12.67 23.44
N PHE A 39 -7.36 -12.47 24.55
CA PHE A 39 -6.77 -11.98 25.78
C PHE A 39 -5.65 -12.89 26.30
N LEU A 40 -5.85 -14.21 26.23
CA LEU A 40 -4.84 -15.20 26.60
C LEU A 40 -3.59 -15.11 25.72
N LEU A 41 -3.73 -14.83 24.42
CA LEU A 41 -2.60 -14.65 23.50
C LEU A 41 -1.84 -13.32 23.71
N LEU A 42 -2.53 -12.27 24.18
CA LEU A 42 -1.93 -10.94 24.40
C LEU A 42 -1.34 -10.73 25.80
N GLN A 43 -1.62 -11.61 26.76
CA GLN A 43 -1.11 -11.45 28.13
C GLN A 43 0.41 -11.67 28.21
N SER A 44 1.14 -10.65 28.66
CA SER A 44 2.58 -10.69 28.91
C SER A 44 2.95 -11.36 30.24
N THR A 45 2.01 -11.49 31.16
CA THR A 45 2.22 -12.10 32.49
C THR A 45 1.17 -13.18 32.78
N PRO A 46 1.57 -14.43 33.08
CA PRO A 46 0.61 -15.50 33.33
C PRO A 46 -0.13 -15.27 34.65
N LEU A 47 -1.46 -15.18 34.59
CA LEU A 47 -2.31 -15.21 35.80
C LEU A 47 -2.31 -16.62 36.40
N PRO A 48 -2.41 -16.76 37.74
CA PRO A 48 -2.60 -18.07 38.35
C PRO A 48 -3.89 -18.72 37.83
N PHE A 49 -3.75 -19.94 37.32
CA PHE A 49 -4.84 -20.73 36.70
C PHE A 49 -6.19 -20.72 37.43
N PRO A 50 -6.30 -20.85 38.78
CA PRO A 50 -7.59 -20.81 39.45
C PRO A 50 -8.32 -19.47 39.29
N ASN A 51 -7.60 -18.36 39.27
CA ASN A 51 -8.19 -17.03 39.10
C ASN A 51 -8.68 -16.84 37.65
N PHE A 52 -7.94 -17.36 36.68
CA PHE A 52 -8.34 -17.34 35.28
C PHE A 52 -9.60 -18.18 35.03
N LEU A 53 -9.68 -19.39 35.62
CA LEU A 53 -10.88 -20.23 35.55
C LEU A 53 -12.11 -19.53 36.11
N LEU A 54 -12.02 -18.99 37.34
CA LEU A 54 -13.10 -18.26 37.99
C LEU A 54 -13.55 -17.04 37.17
N GLY A 55 -12.60 -16.27 36.64
CA GLY A 55 -12.89 -15.12 35.78
C GLY A 55 -13.60 -15.52 34.48
N SER A 56 -13.12 -16.57 33.81
CA SER A 56 -13.73 -17.07 32.56
C SER A 56 -15.18 -17.55 32.78
N PHE A 57 -15.44 -18.18 33.92
CA PHE A 57 -16.78 -18.65 34.28
C PHE A 57 -17.71 -17.48 34.61
N ALA A 58 -17.22 -16.48 35.35
CA ALA A 58 -18.00 -15.28 35.68
C ALA A 58 -18.45 -14.52 34.43
N VAL A 59 -17.57 -14.37 33.43
CA VAL A 59 -17.91 -13.72 32.15
C VAL A 59 -19.01 -14.47 31.41
N LEU A 60 -18.94 -15.81 31.34
CA LEU A 60 -19.99 -16.62 30.70
C LEU A 60 -21.34 -16.50 31.42
N VAL A 61 -21.33 -16.48 32.75
CA VAL A 61 -22.55 -16.30 33.56
C VAL A 61 -23.17 -14.93 33.30
N VAL A 62 -22.35 -13.87 33.24
CA VAL A 62 -22.83 -12.51 32.92
C VAL A 62 -23.40 -12.45 31.51
N CYS A 63 -22.77 -13.08 30.51
CA CYS A 63 -23.29 -13.14 29.15
C CYS A 63 -24.63 -13.89 29.06
N LEU A 64 -24.77 -15.00 29.79
CA LEU A 64 -26.02 -15.77 29.85
C LEU A 64 -27.16 -14.94 30.49
N ILE A 65 -26.89 -14.30 31.63
CA ILE A 65 -27.86 -13.45 32.33
C ILE A 65 -28.25 -12.24 31.48
N GLY A 66 -27.27 -11.56 30.87
CA GLY A 66 -27.50 -10.42 29.97
C GLY A 66 -28.37 -10.80 28.77
N SER A 67 -28.13 -11.97 28.16
CA SER A 67 -28.93 -12.45 27.03
C SER A 67 -30.40 -12.72 27.41
N TRP A 68 -30.66 -13.04 28.68
CA TRP A 68 -31.99 -13.32 29.18
C TRP A 68 -32.79 -12.05 29.54
N LEU A 69 -32.12 -11.04 30.12
CA LEU A 69 -32.71 -9.76 30.51
C LEU A 69 -33.03 -8.83 29.33
N LEU A 70 -32.25 -8.91 28.24
CA LEU A 70 -32.37 -8.01 27.09
C LEU A 70 -33.48 -8.42 26.08
N HIS A 71 -34.15 -9.56 26.25
CA HIS A 71 -35.06 -10.10 25.22
C HIS A 71 -36.54 -10.15 25.62
N ARG A 72 -37.24 -9.06 25.35
CA ARG A 72 -38.72 -8.95 25.41
C ARG A 72 -39.39 -9.56 24.17
N PRO A 73 -40.63 -10.07 24.29
CA PRO A 73 -41.37 -10.68 23.17
C PRO A 73 -41.52 -9.74 21.96
N ASP A 74 -41.51 -8.42 22.19
CA ASP A 74 -41.58 -7.38 21.17
C ASP A 74 -40.44 -7.47 20.13
N TYR A 75 -39.24 -7.87 20.57
CA TYR A 75 -38.10 -8.04 19.67
C TYR A 75 -38.28 -9.26 18.75
N CYS A 76 -38.92 -10.33 19.25
CA CYS A 76 -39.17 -11.52 18.45
C CYS A 76 -40.17 -11.23 17.31
N LEU A 77 -41.21 -10.44 17.59
CA LEU A 77 -42.14 -9.94 16.56
C LEU A 77 -41.43 -9.02 15.56
N GLN A 78 -40.61 -8.07 16.03
CA GLN A 78 -39.88 -7.15 15.16
C GLN A 78 -38.92 -7.89 14.21
N LYS A 79 -38.24 -8.93 14.71
CA LYS A 79 -37.35 -9.77 13.89
C LYS A 79 -38.13 -10.59 12.86
N LEU A 80 -39.30 -11.11 13.24
CA LEU A 80 -40.20 -11.82 12.32
C LEU A 80 -40.70 -10.89 11.21
N TYR A 81 -41.09 -9.66 11.57
CA TYR A 81 -41.54 -8.61 10.63
C TYR A 81 -40.49 -8.27 9.57
N ARG A 82 -39.20 -8.26 9.94
CA ARG A 82 -38.09 -8.04 9.00
C ARG A 82 -37.87 -9.20 8.03
N GLN A 83 -38.18 -10.43 8.45
CA GLN A 83 -37.96 -11.63 7.63
C GLN A 83 -39.14 -11.89 6.70
N ASP A 84 -40.35 -11.74 7.22
CA ASP A 84 -41.59 -11.89 6.45
C ASP A 84 -42.70 -11.02 7.07
N PRO A 85 -42.93 -9.81 6.53
CA PRO A 85 -43.91 -8.89 7.08
C PRO A 85 -45.34 -9.43 6.98
N ALA A 86 -45.68 -10.15 5.90
CA ALA A 86 -47.03 -10.65 5.68
C ALA A 86 -47.40 -11.72 6.72
N PHE A 87 -46.48 -12.66 6.97
CA PHE A 87 -46.68 -13.67 8.01
C PHE A 87 -46.67 -13.09 9.43
N ALA A 88 -45.83 -12.08 9.68
CA ALA A 88 -45.80 -11.40 10.97
C ALA A 88 -47.10 -10.67 11.28
N GLU A 89 -47.71 -10.01 10.29
CA GLU A 89 -49.03 -9.38 10.42
C GLU A 89 -50.14 -10.41 10.63
N GLU A 90 -50.11 -11.53 9.89
CA GLU A 90 -51.07 -12.63 10.07
C GLU A 90 -51.01 -13.22 11.49
N LEU A 91 -49.79 -13.49 11.99
CA LEU A 91 -49.57 -14.01 13.34
C LEU A 91 -49.97 -12.99 14.41
N HIS A 92 -49.58 -11.73 14.24
CA HIS A 92 -49.91 -10.65 15.17
C HIS A 92 -51.43 -10.43 15.27
N SER A 93 -52.12 -10.43 14.12
CA SER A 93 -53.57 -10.35 14.06
C SER A 93 -54.22 -11.54 14.77
N SER A 94 -53.70 -12.77 14.58
CA SER A 94 -54.22 -13.96 15.25
C SER A 94 -54.12 -13.88 16.79
N LEU A 95 -53.04 -13.29 17.30
CA LEU A 95 -52.82 -13.09 18.74
C LEU A 95 -53.75 -11.99 19.28
N GLN A 96 -53.89 -10.87 18.56
CA GLN A 96 -54.78 -9.76 18.94
C GLN A 96 -56.27 -10.14 18.93
N PHE A 97 -56.73 -10.88 17.92
CA PHE A 97 -58.13 -11.31 17.83
C PHE A 97 -58.53 -12.28 18.94
N ARG A 98 -57.58 -12.97 19.58
CA ARG A 98 -57.85 -13.81 20.76
C ARG A 98 -57.83 -13.06 22.07
N GLU A 99 -57.00 -12.03 22.21
CA GLU A 99 -57.06 -11.14 23.38
C GLU A 99 -58.41 -10.43 23.46
N ASN A 100 -59.00 -10.09 22.30
CA ASN A 100 -60.33 -9.48 22.20
C ASN A 100 -61.23 -10.22 21.18
N PRO A 101 -61.95 -11.28 21.59
CA PRO A 101 -62.77 -12.07 20.68
C PRO A 101 -63.96 -11.27 20.12
N PRO A 102 -64.22 -11.29 18.80
CA PRO A 102 -65.34 -10.56 18.19
C PRO A 102 -66.69 -11.23 18.52
N ALA A 103 -67.72 -10.43 18.80
CA ALA A 103 -69.01 -10.90 19.31
C ALA A 103 -69.93 -11.59 18.27
N SER A 104 -69.53 -11.71 17.00
CA SER A 104 -70.42 -12.11 15.90
C SER A 104 -70.13 -13.50 15.34
N ARG A 105 -71.19 -14.27 15.05
CA ARG A 105 -71.11 -15.69 14.62
C ARG A 105 -70.46 -15.88 13.24
N THR A 106 -70.61 -14.92 12.33
CA THR A 106 -70.00 -14.94 10.99
C THR A 106 -68.49 -14.69 11.06
N THR A 107 -68.03 -13.88 12.01
CA THR A 107 -66.60 -13.63 12.25
C THR A 107 -65.88 -14.88 12.74
N ASN A 108 -66.55 -15.72 13.54
CA ASN A 108 -65.97 -16.98 14.03
C ASN A 108 -65.66 -17.99 12.92
N ILE A 109 -66.52 -18.10 11.89
CA ILE A 109 -66.27 -18.99 10.74
C ILE A 109 -65.07 -18.52 9.92
N PHE A 110 -64.90 -17.20 9.78
CA PHE A 110 -63.73 -16.62 9.11
C PHE A 110 -62.45 -16.87 9.91
N LEU A 111 -62.50 -16.68 11.24
CA LEU A 111 -61.38 -16.95 12.14
C LEU A 111 -60.95 -18.42 12.12
N GLU A 112 -61.89 -19.37 12.09
CA GLU A 112 -61.57 -20.79 11.99
C GLU A 112 -60.87 -21.14 10.67
N ARG A 113 -61.33 -20.58 9.54
CA ARG A 113 -60.66 -20.78 8.24
C ARG A 113 -59.28 -20.14 8.21
N PHE A 114 -59.15 -18.95 8.78
CA PHE A 114 -57.89 -18.22 8.89
C PHE A 114 -56.88 -18.98 9.76
N GLU A 115 -57.28 -19.47 10.94
CA GLU A 115 -56.42 -20.26 11.83
C GLU A 115 -55.99 -21.58 11.16
N LYS A 116 -56.89 -22.23 10.40
CA LYS A 116 -56.56 -23.44 9.63
C LYS A 116 -55.52 -23.18 8.53
N GLN A 117 -55.66 -22.09 7.78
CA GLN A 117 -54.71 -21.70 6.74
C GLN A 117 -53.35 -21.30 7.33
N LEU A 118 -53.35 -20.65 8.50
CA LEU A 118 -52.15 -20.29 9.24
C LEU A 118 -51.44 -21.55 9.77
N LEU A 119 -52.18 -22.56 10.21
CA LEU A 119 -51.63 -23.86 10.63
C LEU A 119 -50.96 -24.64 9.49
N GLU A 120 -51.55 -24.68 8.30
CA GLU A 120 -50.92 -25.30 7.13
C GLU A 120 -49.60 -24.59 6.75
N ARG A 121 -49.56 -23.26 6.86
CA ARG A 121 -48.32 -22.49 6.64
C ARG A 121 -47.28 -22.72 7.75
N LEU A 122 -47.71 -22.94 8.99
CA LEU A 122 -46.83 -23.27 10.12
C LEU A 122 -46.18 -24.65 9.93
N GLU A 123 -46.97 -25.67 9.56
CA GLU A 123 -46.46 -27.03 9.28
C GLU A 123 -45.51 -27.05 8.08
N GLY A 124 -45.80 -26.26 7.04
CA GLY A 124 -44.93 -26.15 5.87
C GLY A 124 -43.57 -25.45 6.13
N ARG A 125 -43.45 -24.68 7.22
CA ARG A 125 -42.22 -23.92 7.54
C ARG A 125 -41.24 -24.66 8.46
N GLU A 126 -41.61 -25.79 9.06
CA GLU A 126 -40.79 -26.42 10.10
C GLU A 126 -39.48 -27.07 9.63
N THR A 127 -39.20 -27.19 8.33
CA THR A 127 -38.06 -28.06 7.91
C THR A 127 -36.85 -27.37 7.33
N HIS A 128 -36.91 -26.25 6.60
CA HIS A 128 -35.69 -25.71 6.01
C HIS A 128 -35.76 -24.20 5.74
N ARG A 129 -35.12 -23.40 6.61
CA ARG A 129 -34.14 -22.38 6.20
C ARG A 129 -33.66 -21.52 7.38
N LEU A 130 -32.34 -21.37 7.41
CA LEU A 130 -31.59 -20.24 7.99
C LEU A 130 -31.60 -20.14 9.51
N LEU A 131 -30.76 -20.96 10.16
CA LEU A 131 -29.83 -20.61 11.27
C LEU A 131 -29.33 -21.93 11.92
N PRO A 132 -28.05 -22.04 12.32
CA PRO A 132 -27.54 -23.23 13.00
C PRO A 132 -28.38 -23.57 14.24
N SER A 133 -28.64 -24.86 14.48
CA SER A 133 -29.38 -25.28 15.66
C SER A 133 -28.68 -24.75 16.91
N TRP A 134 -29.43 -24.30 17.91
CA TRP A 134 -28.81 -23.75 19.13
C TRP A 134 -27.83 -24.74 19.78
N ARG A 135 -28.03 -26.04 19.54
CA ARG A 135 -27.16 -27.14 19.96
C ARG A 135 -25.77 -27.09 19.29
N THR A 136 -25.68 -26.73 18.01
CA THR A 136 -24.37 -26.58 17.34
C THR A 136 -23.63 -25.34 17.84
N LEU A 137 -24.33 -24.23 18.07
CA LEU A 137 -23.73 -23.02 18.64
C LEU A 137 -23.26 -23.23 20.09
N ALA A 138 -24.06 -23.94 20.90
CA ALA A 138 -23.67 -24.32 22.26
C ALA A 138 -22.46 -25.28 22.25
N GLY A 139 -22.44 -26.25 21.33
CA GLY A 139 -21.31 -27.17 21.15
C GLY A 139 -20.01 -26.43 20.79
N VAL A 140 -20.08 -25.44 19.88
CA VAL A 140 -18.93 -24.60 19.50
C VAL A 140 -18.46 -23.73 20.67
N ALA A 141 -19.37 -23.16 21.46
CA ALA A 141 -18.99 -22.37 22.63
C ALA A 141 -18.27 -23.24 23.67
N VAL A 142 -18.75 -24.47 23.92
CA VAL A 142 -18.11 -25.41 24.86
C VAL A 142 -16.75 -25.86 24.34
N SER A 143 -16.62 -26.19 23.05
CA SER A 143 -15.32 -26.60 22.49
C SER A 143 -14.28 -25.48 22.53
N LEU A 144 -14.67 -24.24 22.21
CA LEU A 144 -13.80 -23.07 22.35
C LEU A 144 -13.39 -22.84 23.81
N GLN A 145 -14.32 -23.00 24.76
CA GLN A 145 -14.00 -22.84 26.17
C GLN A 145 -13.01 -23.90 26.67
N VAL A 146 -13.14 -25.14 26.21
CA VAL A 146 -12.17 -26.21 26.51
C VAL A 146 -10.79 -25.87 25.94
N VAL A 147 -10.71 -25.34 24.72
CA VAL A 147 -9.44 -24.87 24.13
C VAL A 147 -8.83 -23.73 24.96
N VAL A 148 -9.64 -22.77 25.43
CA VAL A 148 -9.17 -21.68 26.31
C VAL A 148 -8.65 -22.21 27.64
N TRP A 149 -9.29 -23.22 28.23
CA TRP A 149 -8.83 -23.83 29.47
C TRP A 149 -7.55 -24.65 29.29
N ILE A 150 -7.46 -25.45 28.21
CA ILE A 150 -6.23 -26.18 27.86
C ILE A 150 -5.10 -25.20 27.57
N GLY A 151 -5.37 -24.14 26.80
CA GLY A 151 -4.42 -23.06 26.54
C GLY A 151 -3.98 -22.36 27.81
N GLY A 152 -4.90 -22.04 28.74
CA GLY A 152 -4.57 -21.38 30.00
C GLY A 152 -3.75 -22.25 30.95
N TRP A 153 -3.86 -23.57 30.85
CA TRP A 153 -3.01 -24.52 31.58
C TRP A 153 -1.65 -24.72 30.90
N TRP A 154 -1.65 -24.84 29.57
CA TRP A 154 -0.48 -25.24 28.79
C TRP A 154 0.42 -24.08 28.39
N LEU A 155 -0.12 -22.92 27.98
CA LEU A 155 0.68 -21.75 27.57
C LEU A 155 1.63 -21.27 28.67
N PRO A 156 1.23 -21.14 29.95
CA PRO A 156 2.18 -20.75 30.99
C PRO A 156 3.32 -21.77 31.14
N GLN A 157 3.05 -23.06 31.01
CA GLN A 157 4.07 -24.11 31.07
C GLN A 157 4.97 -24.10 29.82
N TYR A 158 4.40 -23.84 28.64
CA TYR A 158 5.12 -23.75 27.38
C TYR A 158 5.97 -22.47 27.29
N LEU A 159 5.43 -21.32 27.69
CA LEU A 159 6.15 -20.04 27.77
C LEU A 159 7.18 -20.02 28.90
N VAL A 160 6.99 -20.75 30.00
CA VAL A 160 8.06 -20.96 30.98
C VAL A 160 9.17 -21.85 30.42
N ASN A 161 8.84 -22.77 29.50
CA ASN A 161 9.80 -23.67 28.84
C ASN A 161 10.40 -23.10 27.54
N GLN A 162 9.82 -22.04 26.95
CA GLN A 162 10.25 -21.42 25.68
C GLN A 162 10.52 -19.91 25.75
N GLY A 163 10.09 -19.24 26.82
CA GLY A 163 10.59 -17.92 27.12
C GLY A 163 12.10 -18.01 27.24
N PRO A 164 12.86 -17.01 26.75
CA PRO A 164 14.28 -16.99 27.03
C PRO A 164 14.38 -17.10 28.54
N THR A 165 15.07 -18.13 29.01
CA THR A 165 15.57 -18.16 30.38
C THR A 165 16.20 -16.80 30.59
N ALA A 166 15.54 -15.92 31.35
CA ALA A 166 16.17 -14.69 31.84
C ALA A 166 17.40 -15.01 32.71
N ALA A 167 17.67 -16.30 32.94
CA ALA A 167 18.83 -16.88 33.58
C ALA A 167 19.76 -17.66 32.61
N GLU A 168 19.61 -17.53 31.29
CA GLU A 168 20.73 -17.60 30.37
C GLU A 168 21.12 -16.16 29.99
N ALA A 169 21.38 -15.34 31.02
CA ALA A 169 22.53 -14.47 30.91
C ALA A 169 23.65 -15.38 30.42
N PHE A 170 24.03 -15.27 29.14
CA PHE A 170 25.15 -15.98 28.55
C PHE A 170 26.23 -16.06 29.63
N GLN A 171 26.41 -17.24 30.23
CA GLN A 171 27.51 -17.54 31.13
C GLN A 171 28.71 -17.82 30.24
N ILE A 172 29.04 -16.82 29.43
CA ILE A 172 30.34 -16.75 28.81
C ILE A 172 31.08 -15.76 29.70
N PRO A 173 32.19 -16.16 30.34
CA PRO A 173 32.92 -15.31 31.29
C PRO A 173 33.37 -13.96 30.68
N HIS A 174 33.33 -13.86 29.35
CA HIS A 174 33.54 -12.66 28.55
C HIS A 174 32.65 -12.77 27.31
N SER A 175 31.71 -11.85 27.10
CA SER A 175 30.95 -11.80 25.85
C SER A 175 31.27 -10.53 25.08
N TYR A 176 31.51 -10.69 23.78
CA TYR A 176 31.62 -9.59 22.84
C TYR A 176 30.35 -9.58 22.02
N ARG A 177 29.72 -8.41 21.90
CA ARG A 177 28.50 -8.25 21.11
C ARG A 177 28.68 -7.15 20.09
N ILE A 178 28.33 -7.42 18.85
CA ILE A 178 28.29 -6.43 17.79
C ILE A 178 26.83 -6.12 17.51
N LEU A 179 26.47 -4.86 17.74
CA LEU A 179 25.20 -4.30 17.34
C LEU A 179 25.39 -3.62 15.99
N TYR A 180 24.74 -4.17 14.96
CA TYR A 180 24.70 -3.55 13.65
C TYR A 180 23.74 -2.35 13.65
N PRO A 181 23.98 -1.34 12.79
CA PRO A 181 23.02 -0.27 12.55
C PRO A 181 21.62 -0.82 12.22
N ALA A 182 20.58 -0.16 12.73
CA ALA A 182 19.20 -0.65 12.61
C ALA A 182 18.73 -0.77 11.15
N TYR A 183 19.21 0.10 10.27
CA TYR A 183 18.84 0.11 8.85
C TYR A 183 19.36 -1.11 8.08
N LEU A 184 20.41 -1.78 8.57
CA LEU A 184 20.92 -3.02 7.99
C LEU A 184 20.03 -4.24 8.30
N LYS A 185 19.08 -4.11 9.24
CA LYS A 185 18.18 -5.17 9.70
C LYS A 185 18.88 -6.51 10.00
N ARG A 186 20.13 -6.44 10.46
CA ARG A 186 20.96 -7.59 10.81
C ARG A 186 20.90 -7.86 12.31
N ASP A 187 20.69 -9.12 12.68
CA ASP A 187 20.73 -9.54 14.08
C ASP A 187 22.11 -9.33 14.71
N SER A 188 22.13 -9.04 16.00
CA SER A 188 23.38 -8.80 16.71
C SER A 188 24.24 -10.07 16.79
N GLU A 189 25.53 -9.93 16.56
CA GLU A 189 26.48 -11.05 16.59
C GLU A 189 27.16 -11.13 17.96
N VAL A 190 27.27 -12.34 18.52
CA VAL A 190 27.85 -12.56 19.85
C VAL A 190 29.02 -13.54 19.75
N PHE A 191 30.17 -13.14 20.28
CA PHE A 191 31.37 -13.95 20.32
C PHE A 191 31.75 -14.29 21.75
N SER A 192 32.22 -15.52 21.97
CA SER A 192 32.88 -15.94 23.20
C SER A 192 34.36 -15.50 23.25
N THR A 193 34.99 -15.42 22.09
CA THR A 193 36.36 -14.93 21.89
C THR A 193 36.42 -14.09 20.64
N LEU A 194 37.04 -12.91 20.70
CA LEU A 194 37.22 -12.09 19.50
C LEU A 194 38.16 -12.82 18.52
N PRO A 195 37.83 -12.82 17.22
CA PRO A 195 38.77 -13.24 16.19
C PRO A 195 39.97 -12.28 16.11
N ASN A 196 41.02 -12.70 15.40
CA ASN A 196 42.20 -11.85 15.15
C ASN A 196 41.90 -10.70 14.18
N GLU A 197 40.91 -10.89 13.33
CA GLU A 197 40.44 -9.93 12.33
C GLU A 197 38.91 -9.86 12.39
N LEU A 198 38.40 -8.64 12.40
CA LEU A 198 36.98 -8.35 12.52
C LEU A 198 36.56 -7.35 11.45
N GLN A 199 35.60 -7.75 10.61
CA GLN A 199 34.99 -6.90 9.61
C GLN A 199 33.62 -6.43 10.11
N ILE A 200 33.44 -5.11 10.22
CA ILE A 200 32.18 -4.51 10.67
C ILE A 200 31.74 -3.41 9.71
N PRO A 201 30.45 -3.30 9.39
CA PRO A 201 29.91 -2.12 8.73
C PRO A 201 30.14 -0.86 9.57
N ALA A 202 30.33 0.28 8.90
CA ALA A 202 30.39 1.58 9.54
C ALA A 202 29.16 1.83 10.44
N GLY A 203 29.37 2.44 11.60
CA GLY A 203 28.30 2.66 12.58
C GLY A 203 27.96 1.47 13.49
N SER A 204 28.58 0.31 13.27
CA SER A 204 28.43 -0.85 14.17
C SER A 204 29.02 -0.55 15.56
N ARG A 205 28.29 -0.93 16.61
CA ARG A 205 28.72 -0.78 18.00
C ARG A 205 29.22 -2.10 18.54
N LEU A 206 30.50 -2.14 18.93
CA LEU A 206 31.10 -3.24 19.64
C LEU A 206 30.95 -3.02 21.15
N GLU A 207 30.27 -3.95 21.81
CA GLU A 207 30.11 -4.02 23.25
C GLU A 207 30.96 -5.16 23.82
N ILE A 208 31.71 -4.87 24.87
CA ILE A 208 32.56 -5.82 25.56
C ILE A 208 32.05 -5.95 26.99
N PHE A 209 31.73 -7.17 27.41
CA PHE A 209 31.27 -7.47 28.76
C PHE A 209 32.30 -8.30 29.52
N LEU A 210 32.59 -7.89 30.76
CA LEU A 210 33.48 -8.58 31.68
C LEU A 210 32.75 -8.90 32.99
N GLU A 211 32.92 -10.11 33.52
CA GLU A 211 32.32 -10.49 34.80
C GLU A 211 33.07 -9.95 36.03
N GLN A 212 34.35 -9.61 35.86
CA GLN A 212 35.18 -9.03 36.90
C GLN A 212 35.67 -7.65 36.46
N GLY A 213 35.76 -6.71 37.41
CA GLY A 213 36.31 -5.38 37.15
C GLY A 213 37.77 -5.46 36.75
N LEU A 214 38.16 -4.67 35.76
CA LEU A 214 39.56 -4.48 35.40
C LEU A 214 40.27 -3.66 36.50
N PRO A 215 41.59 -3.86 36.68
CA PRO A 215 42.38 -3.06 37.61
C PRO A 215 42.36 -1.56 37.22
N ASP A 216 42.52 -0.69 38.22
CA ASP A 216 42.73 0.73 38.02
C ASP A 216 43.97 0.91 37.11
N ARG A 217 43.77 1.40 35.86
CA ARG A 217 44.74 1.65 34.77
C ARG A 217 44.77 0.66 33.59
N ASP A 218 43.62 0.16 33.15
CA ASP A 218 43.53 -0.48 31.82
C ASP A 218 43.84 0.52 30.69
N GLN A 219 44.82 0.19 29.84
CA GLN A 219 45.26 0.95 28.67
C GLN A 219 44.66 0.41 27.37
N SER A 220 43.65 -0.45 27.48
CA SER A 220 42.97 -0.97 26.30
C SER A 220 42.34 0.19 25.53
N ALA A 221 42.62 0.21 24.23
CA ALA A 221 42.22 1.31 23.36
C ALA A 221 41.99 0.82 21.94
N TYR A 222 41.07 1.50 21.25
CA TYR A 222 40.95 1.43 19.82
C TYR A 222 41.90 2.42 19.16
N ARG A 223 42.77 1.94 18.27
CA ARG A 223 43.77 2.76 17.57
C ARG A 223 43.42 2.77 16.07
N PRO A 224 42.73 3.80 15.56
CA PRO A 224 42.48 3.92 14.12
C PRO A 224 43.81 4.11 13.37
N ILE A 225 43.90 3.67 12.12
CA ILE A 225 45.07 3.92 11.25
C ILE A 225 45.29 5.43 11.06
N GLN A 226 44.19 6.18 11.01
CA GLN A 226 44.19 7.64 10.86
C GLN A 226 43.32 8.32 11.92
N GLY A 227 43.92 8.79 13.00
CA GLY A 227 43.24 9.57 14.04
C GLY A 227 43.85 9.36 15.41
N GLU A 228 43.23 9.97 16.42
CA GLU A 228 43.62 9.79 17.81
C GLU A 228 43.13 8.44 18.36
N PRO A 229 43.91 7.80 19.25
CA PRO A 229 43.48 6.58 19.93
C PRO A 229 42.30 6.86 20.86
N GLN A 230 41.32 5.96 20.85
CA GLN A 230 40.12 6.02 21.68
C GLN A 230 40.23 4.99 22.82
N PRO A 231 40.46 5.41 24.08
CA PRO A 231 40.53 4.47 25.20
C PRO A 231 39.16 3.84 25.47
N LEU A 232 39.16 2.55 25.85
CA LEU A 232 37.96 1.84 26.26
C LEU A 232 37.48 2.39 27.62
N GLN A 233 36.23 2.85 27.67
CA GLN A 233 35.62 3.36 28.90
C GLN A 233 34.75 2.29 29.54
N TRP A 234 35.17 1.82 30.71
CA TRP A 234 34.48 0.78 31.46
C TRP A 234 33.44 1.37 32.40
N VAL A 235 32.18 0.95 32.20
CA VAL A 235 31.04 1.37 33.03
C VAL A 235 30.50 0.15 33.78
N PRO A 236 30.28 0.23 35.10
CA PRO A 236 29.67 -0.86 35.86
C PRO A 236 28.19 -1.00 35.49
N GLN A 237 27.77 -2.22 35.14
CA GLN A 237 26.39 -2.58 34.79
C GLN A 237 25.96 -3.83 35.56
N GLN A 238 25.17 -3.64 36.62
CA GLN A 238 24.73 -4.70 37.54
C GLN A 238 25.92 -5.48 38.16
N GLN A 239 26.20 -6.69 37.66
CA GLN A 239 27.26 -7.60 38.12
C GLN A 239 28.42 -7.71 37.11
N ARG A 240 28.42 -6.89 36.06
CA ARG A 240 29.40 -6.94 34.97
C ARG A 240 29.91 -5.54 34.66
N TRP A 241 31.07 -5.46 34.01
CA TRP A 241 31.58 -4.23 33.44
C TRP A 241 31.34 -4.24 31.95
N ARG A 242 30.92 -3.10 31.40
CA ARG A 242 30.67 -2.92 29.99
C ARG A 242 31.54 -1.80 29.45
N SER A 243 32.19 -2.06 28.32
CA SER A 243 32.72 -1.02 27.45
C SER A 243 32.01 -1.07 26.11
N ALA A 244 31.76 0.08 25.51
CA ALA A 244 31.14 0.18 24.20
C ALA A 244 31.92 1.16 23.34
N LEU A 245 32.19 0.76 22.11
CA LEU A 245 32.91 1.57 21.13
C LEU A 245 32.25 1.43 19.75
N THR A 246 32.29 2.50 18.97
CA THR A 246 31.77 2.53 17.59
C THR A 246 32.92 2.94 16.68
N PRO A 247 33.64 1.97 16.08
CA PRO A 247 34.75 2.27 15.18
C PRO A 247 34.24 3.05 13.96
N LEU A 248 34.83 4.22 13.70
CA LEU A 248 34.50 5.02 12.52
C LEU A 248 35.46 4.81 11.35
N LYS A 249 36.66 4.30 11.63
CA LYS A 249 37.74 4.10 10.65
C LYS A 249 38.48 2.82 10.98
N THR A 250 38.97 2.10 9.98
CA THR A 250 39.80 0.90 10.14
C THR A 250 41.00 1.13 11.08
N GLY A 251 41.31 0.13 11.91
CA GLY A 251 42.26 0.26 13.01
C GLY A 251 42.54 -1.03 13.74
N THR A 252 43.16 -0.92 14.89
CA THR A 252 43.48 -2.04 15.78
C THR A 252 42.87 -1.83 17.15
N LEU A 253 42.10 -2.81 17.61
CA LEU A 253 41.63 -2.88 18.99
C LEU A 253 42.69 -3.60 19.83
N PHE A 254 43.31 -2.87 20.76
CA PHE A 254 44.27 -3.44 21.70
C PHE A 254 43.60 -3.69 23.05
N LEU A 255 43.65 -4.93 23.53
CA LEU A 255 43.12 -5.37 24.82
C LEU A 255 44.29 -5.75 25.74
N GLU A 256 44.64 -4.87 26.68
CA GLU A 256 45.80 -5.03 27.55
C GLU A 256 45.68 -6.24 28.48
N TRP A 257 44.50 -6.46 29.09
CA TRP A 257 44.28 -7.57 30.02
C TRP A 257 44.39 -8.96 29.38
N ARG A 258 44.26 -9.03 28.05
CA ARG A 258 44.43 -10.26 27.25
C ARG A 258 45.73 -10.29 26.46
N GLN A 259 46.50 -9.19 26.45
CA GLN A 259 47.65 -9.01 25.57
C GLN A 259 47.30 -9.38 24.11
N GLN A 260 46.12 -8.95 23.66
CA GLN A 260 45.57 -9.31 22.35
C GLN A 260 45.33 -8.04 21.52
N SER A 261 45.76 -8.09 20.27
CA SER A 261 45.44 -7.08 19.26
C SER A 261 44.52 -7.70 18.21
N VAL A 262 43.42 -7.01 17.91
CA VAL A 262 42.45 -7.41 16.89
C VAL A 262 42.44 -6.36 15.79
N ALA A 263 42.69 -6.78 14.55
CA ALA A 263 42.50 -5.91 13.39
C ALA A 263 41.00 -5.70 13.18
N VAL A 264 40.56 -4.44 13.08
CA VAL A 264 39.16 -4.09 12.85
C VAL A 264 39.07 -3.32 11.55
N GLU A 265 38.47 -3.95 10.54
CA GLU A 265 38.16 -3.36 9.25
C GLU A 265 36.74 -2.80 9.28
N VAL A 266 36.62 -1.50 9.00
CA VAL A 266 35.34 -0.81 8.93
C VAL A 266 34.94 -0.70 7.46
N ILE A 267 33.87 -1.39 7.08
CA ILE A 267 33.32 -1.39 5.72
C ILE A 267 32.38 -0.17 5.60
N PRO A 268 32.69 0.82 4.75
CA PRO A 268 31.83 1.98 4.55
C PRO A 268 30.54 1.59 3.80
N ASP A 269 29.47 2.32 4.08
CA ASP A 269 28.23 2.28 3.31
C ASP A 269 28.41 3.01 1.98
N LEU A 270 27.89 2.46 0.88
CA LEU A 270 28.03 3.03 -0.45
C LEU A 270 26.78 3.82 -0.83
N SER A 271 26.96 4.99 -1.43
CA SER A 271 25.81 5.76 -1.94
C SER A 271 25.11 5.02 -3.09
N PRO A 272 23.79 5.19 -3.24
CA PRO A 272 23.02 4.51 -4.27
C PRO A 272 23.49 4.93 -5.66
N SER A 273 23.36 4.05 -6.65
CA SER A 273 23.57 4.38 -8.06
C SER A 273 22.23 4.62 -8.76
N VAL A 274 22.20 5.59 -9.68
CA VAL A 274 21.02 5.93 -10.48
C VAL A 274 21.41 6.14 -11.93
N MET A 275 20.64 5.55 -12.85
CA MET A 275 20.71 5.77 -14.28
C MET A 275 19.35 6.24 -14.77
N VAL A 276 19.32 7.31 -15.55
CA VAL A 276 18.08 7.91 -16.05
C VAL A 276 18.21 8.13 -17.55
N LEU A 277 17.22 7.67 -18.31
CA LEU A 277 17.08 7.94 -19.73
C LEU A 277 15.91 8.92 -19.90
N TRP A 278 16.26 10.14 -20.25
CA TRP A 278 15.30 11.20 -20.57
C TRP A 278 14.76 11.04 -22.00
N PRO A 279 13.52 11.47 -22.26
CA PRO A 279 12.93 11.32 -23.59
C PRO A 279 13.68 12.16 -24.63
N PRO A 280 13.94 11.62 -25.83
CA PRO A 280 14.64 12.35 -26.91
C PRO A 280 13.69 13.28 -27.68
N ASP A 281 12.70 13.87 -27.02
CA ASP A 281 11.67 14.68 -27.66
C ASP A 281 12.26 16.01 -28.17
N LYS A 282 12.07 16.29 -29.47
CA LYS A 282 12.52 17.54 -30.10
C LYS A 282 11.83 18.77 -29.50
N TYR A 283 10.56 18.64 -29.15
CA TYR A 283 9.75 19.70 -28.54
C TYR A 283 9.05 19.16 -27.31
N ILE A 284 9.16 19.91 -26.22
CA ILE A 284 8.46 19.64 -24.98
C ILE A 284 7.42 20.75 -24.80
N PHE A 285 6.16 20.37 -24.75
CA PHE A 285 5.04 21.29 -24.64
C PHE A 285 4.47 21.32 -23.22
N ASP A 286 3.74 22.37 -22.89
CA ASP A 286 2.98 22.52 -21.65
C ASP A 286 1.98 21.38 -21.38
N LEU A 287 1.49 20.71 -22.42
CA LEU A 287 0.62 19.52 -22.35
C LEU A 287 1.35 18.20 -22.61
N SER A 288 2.69 18.20 -22.64
CA SER A 288 3.47 16.98 -22.86
C SER A 288 3.38 16.04 -21.66
N GLN A 289 3.46 14.76 -21.98
CA GLN A 289 3.71 13.68 -21.03
C GLN A 289 5.05 13.07 -21.41
N LEU A 290 6.02 13.17 -20.51
CA LEU A 290 7.40 12.76 -20.71
C LEU A 290 7.60 11.38 -20.07
N GLN A 291 7.98 10.40 -20.88
CA GLN A 291 8.31 9.07 -20.37
C GLN A 291 9.79 9.05 -19.95
N VAL A 292 10.03 8.88 -18.66
CA VAL A 292 11.37 8.87 -18.06
C VAL A 292 11.67 7.46 -17.56
N GLU A 293 12.66 6.81 -18.18
CA GLU A 293 13.10 5.50 -17.73
C GLU A 293 14.18 5.68 -16.67
N LEU A 294 14.01 5.03 -15.52
CA LEU A 294 14.95 5.14 -14.42
C LEU A 294 15.29 3.75 -13.85
N GLU A 295 16.55 3.59 -13.48
CA GLU A 295 17.08 2.41 -12.78
C GLU A 295 17.91 2.90 -11.58
N ALA A 296 17.59 2.41 -10.39
CA ALA A 296 18.26 2.73 -9.15
C ALA A 296 18.73 1.45 -8.44
N LYS A 297 19.93 1.46 -7.86
CA LYS A 297 20.51 0.31 -7.14
C LYS A 297 21.27 0.74 -5.90
N ASP A 298 21.20 -0.08 -4.86
CA ASP A 298 21.85 0.13 -3.57
C ASP A 298 22.28 -1.22 -2.96
N ASP A 299 23.29 -1.22 -2.10
CA ASP A 299 23.81 -2.44 -1.46
C ASP A 299 22.96 -2.86 -0.24
N TYR A 300 22.35 -1.92 0.48
CA TYR A 300 21.53 -2.18 1.66
C TYR A 300 20.04 -1.95 1.45
N GLY A 301 19.65 -0.87 0.79
CA GLY A 301 18.26 -0.62 0.41
C GLY A 301 17.97 0.84 0.06
N LEU A 302 17.23 1.01 -1.03
CA LEU A 302 16.66 2.28 -1.45
C LEU A 302 15.57 2.73 -0.46
N HIS A 303 15.52 4.03 -0.21
CA HIS A 303 14.51 4.65 0.65
C HIS A 303 13.50 5.49 -0.14
N GLN A 304 13.98 6.37 -1.02
CA GLN A 304 13.13 7.27 -1.78
C GLN A 304 13.73 7.67 -3.12
N ILE A 305 12.86 7.84 -4.11
CA ILE A 305 13.18 8.38 -5.43
C ILE A 305 12.31 9.62 -5.66
N LEU A 306 12.96 10.75 -5.94
CA LEU A 306 12.34 12.05 -6.11
C LEU A 306 12.69 12.61 -7.49
N LEU A 307 11.70 13.09 -8.22
CA LEU A 307 11.92 14.01 -9.33
C LEU A 307 12.07 15.42 -8.77
N ARG A 308 13.13 16.11 -9.13
CA ARG A 308 13.27 17.54 -8.87
C ARG A 308 13.36 18.30 -10.18
N TYR A 309 12.72 19.45 -10.21
CA TYR A 309 12.84 20.36 -11.33
C TYR A 309 12.92 21.80 -10.84
N ARG A 310 13.68 22.59 -11.58
CA ARG A 310 13.92 24.00 -11.32
C ARG A 310 13.52 24.80 -12.52
N ASN A 311 12.69 25.82 -12.30
CA ASN A 311 12.48 26.86 -13.29
C ASN A 311 13.64 27.88 -13.18
N GLU A 312 14.39 28.08 -14.25
CA GLU A 312 15.57 28.96 -14.27
C GLU A 312 15.20 30.45 -14.14
N ALA A 313 13.99 30.85 -14.52
CA ALA A 313 13.53 32.23 -14.42
C ALA A 313 13.17 32.62 -12.98
N THR A 314 12.53 31.73 -12.23
CA THR A 314 12.11 31.97 -10.84
C THR A 314 13.14 31.47 -9.81
N GLY A 315 13.98 30.51 -10.20
CA GLY A 315 14.89 29.79 -9.31
C GLY A 315 14.20 28.84 -8.34
N THR A 316 12.88 28.64 -8.44
CA THR A 316 12.11 27.77 -7.54
C THR A 316 12.37 26.31 -7.87
N ILE A 317 12.73 25.52 -6.85
CA ILE A 317 12.91 24.07 -6.96
C ILE A 317 11.67 23.39 -6.43
N GLU A 318 11.00 22.65 -7.29
CA GLU A 318 9.87 21.80 -6.92
C GLU A 318 10.32 20.34 -6.88
N ARG A 319 9.48 19.52 -6.24
CA ARG A 319 9.74 18.10 -6.06
C ARG A 319 8.47 17.29 -6.21
N GLU A 320 8.62 16.12 -6.82
CA GLU A 320 7.59 15.11 -6.94
C GLU A 320 8.14 13.77 -6.47
N ILE A 321 7.33 13.02 -5.72
CA ILE A 321 7.73 11.71 -5.21
C ILE A 321 7.39 10.67 -6.27
N ILE A 322 8.41 10.06 -6.87
CA ILE A 322 8.21 8.96 -7.81
C ILE A 322 7.86 7.70 -7.02
N GLN A 323 8.72 7.33 -6.07
CA GLN A 323 8.54 6.11 -5.27
C GLN A 323 9.14 6.29 -3.88
N SER A 324 8.52 5.66 -2.88
CA SER A 324 9.05 5.49 -1.53
C SER A 324 9.01 4.02 -1.13
N PHE A 325 10.01 3.57 -0.41
CA PHE A 325 10.19 2.17 -0.05
C PHE A 325 10.07 2.00 1.48
N GLU A 326 9.24 1.05 1.90
CA GLU A 326 9.13 0.64 3.32
C GLU A 326 9.96 -0.63 3.63
N GLY A 327 10.59 -1.24 2.63
CA GLY A 327 11.34 -2.50 2.71
C GLY A 327 12.75 -2.42 2.10
N ASP A 328 13.48 -3.54 2.12
CA ASP A 328 14.88 -3.61 1.65
C ASP A 328 14.96 -3.80 0.13
N PHE A 329 14.52 -2.78 -0.61
CA PHE A 329 14.58 -2.79 -2.07
C PHE A 329 15.97 -2.37 -2.52
N LYS A 330 16.79 -3.34 -2.91
CA LYS A 330 18.16 -3.10 -3.41
C LYS A 330 18.21 -2.59 -4.86
N SER A 331 17.12 -2.75 -5.59
CA SER A 331 17.04 -2.33 -7.00
C SER A 331 15.62 -1.93 -7.35
N TYR A 332 15.51 -0.87 -8.14
CA TYR A 332 14.24 -0.38 -8.66
C TYR A 332 14.40 0.01 -10.13
N GLN A 333 13.42 -0.36 -10.96
CA GLN A 333 13.37 0.04 -12.35
C GLN A 333 11.93 0.37 -12.71
N GLU A 334 11.71 1.53 -13.32
CA GLU A 334 10.38 2.00 -13.72
C GLU A 334 10.47 2.91 -14.96
N SER A 335 9.41 2.91 -15.75
CA SER A 335 9.14 3.93 -16.75
C SER A 335 8.12 4.92 -16.18
N TYR A 336 8.61 5.98 -15.54
CA TYR A 336 7.79 7.00 -14.90
C TYR A 336 7.22 7.98 -15.94
N LEU A 337 5.92 8.27 -15.85
CA LEU A 337 5.23 9.20 -16.74
C LEU A 337 5.09 10.56 -16.08
N TRP A 338 5.90 11.54 -16.52
CA TRP A 338 5.85 12.89 -16.01
C TRP A 338 4.88 13.76 -16.82
N GLU A 339 3.75 14.14 -16.21
CA GLU A 339 2.73 14.97 -16.85
C GLU A 339 2.97 16.46 -16.59
N LEU A 340 3.49 17.19 -17.58
CA LEU A 340 3.79 18.62 -17.40
C LEU A 340 2.54 19.47 -17.13
N SER A 341 1.38 19.05 -17.64
CA SER A 341 0.11 19.74 -17.39
C SER A 341 -0.34 19.72 -15.92
N ALA A 342 0.18 18.78 -15.12
CA ALA A 342 -0.09 18.69 -13.68
C ALA A 342 0.91 19.52 -12.83
N THR A 343 1.92 20.11 -13.47
CA THR A 343 2.93 20.94 -12.83
C THR A 343 2.59 22.43 -12.97
N PRO A 344 3.19 23.33 -12.17
CA PRO A 344 3.01 24.77 -12.32
C PRO A 344 3.87 25.37 -13.46
N LEU A 345 4.58 24.55 -14.23
CA LEU A 345 5.37 24.97 -15.38
C LEU A 345 4.47 25.55 -16.47
N ARG A 346 4.96 26.58 -17.16
CA ARG A 346 4.25 27.30 -18.21
C ARG A 346 5.06 27.34 -19.49
N ALA A 347 4.38 27.56 -20.60
CA ALA A 347 5.04 27.86 -21.86
C ALA A 347 5.98 29.07 -21.72
N GLY A 348 7.20 28.94 -22.25
CA GLY A 348 8.30 29.89 -22.14
C GLY A 348 9.27 29.62 -20.98
N ASP A 349 8.96 28.68 -20.08
CA ASP A 349 9.84 28.34 -18.97
C ASP A 349 11.05 27.51 -19.45
N ASN A 350 12.24 27.87 -18.97
CA ASN A 350 13.44 27.03 -19.07
C ASN A 350 13.57 26.21 -17.80
N VAL A 351 13.64 24.89 -17.95
CA VAL A 351 13.56 23.94 -16.86
C VAL A 351 14.81 23.06 -16.82
N THR A 352 15.38 22.90 -15.63
CA THR A 352 16.42 21.91 -15.34
C THR A 352 15.82 20.85 -14.41
N ALA A 353 15.75 19.60 -14.85
CA ALA A 353 15.22 18.47 -14.09
C ALA A 353 16.32 17.45 -13.77
N TRP A 354 16.22 16.79 -12.62
CA TRP A 354 17.08 15.67 -12.22
C TRP A 354 16.34 14.75 -11.26
N ILE A 355 16.77 13.49 -11.17
CA ILE A 355 16.25 12.53 -10.20
C ILE A 355 17.22 12.45 -9.02
N GLU A 356 16.68 12.45 -7.81
CA GLU A 356 17.41 12.16 -6.58
C GLU A 356 16.98 10.80 -6.02
N VAL A 357 17.96 9.97 -5.69
CA VAL A 357 17.75 8.67 -5.04
C VAL A 357 18.43 8.70 -3.68
N SER A 358 17.72 8.30 -2.64
CA SER A 358 18.28 8.18 -1.28
C SER A 358 18.26 6.74 -0.78
N ASP A 359 19.28 6.37 -0.01
CA ASP A 359 19.33 5.10 0.72
C ASP A 359 18.62 5.17 2.08
N SER A 360 18.68 4.08 2.83
CA SER A 360 18.12 3.96 4.17
C SER A 360 19.14 4.24 5.29
N ASP A 361 20.30 4.83 4.99
CA ASP A 361 21.33 5.11 6.02
C ASP A 361 20.79 6.11 7.04
N THR A 362 20.74 5.69 8.30
CA THR A 362 20.31 6.51 9.45
C THR A 362 21.46 6.89 10.37
N PHE A 363 22.66 6.38 10.12
CA PHE A 363 23.84 6.62 10.93
C PHE A 363 24.47 7.99 10.63
N GLN A 364 24.75 8.29 9.36
CA GLN A 364 25.22 9.63 8.93
C GLN A 364 24.10 10.50 8.34
N GLY A 365 22.92 9.90 8.15
CA GLY A 365 21.81 10.43 7.38
C GLY A 365 21.79 9.81 5.97
N PRO A 366 20.66 9.87 5.26
CA PRO A 366 20.52 9.18 3.99
C PRO A 366 21.55 9.68 2.98
N ASN A 367 22.31 8.79 2.37
CA ASN A 367 23.15 9.16 1.24
C ASN A 367 22.25 9.41 0.04
N VAL A 368 22.50 10.51 -0.67
CA VAL A 368 21.69 10.93 -1.82
C VAL A 368 22.56 11.03 -3.05
N THR A 369 22.13 10.35 -4.11
CA THR A 369 22.75 10.44 -5.43
C THR A 369 21.82 11.17 -6.39
N ARG A 370 22.40 12.01 -7.25
CA ARG A 370 21.68 12.76 -8.30
C ARG A 370 21.99 12.20 -9.67
N SER A 371 20.98 12.12 -10.53
CA SER A 371 21.16 11.84 -11.95
C SER A 371 21.82 13.00 -12.69
N GLU A 372 22.17 12.76 -13.96
CA GLU A 372 22.49 13.84 -14.89
C GLU A 372 21.30 14.81 -15.03
N GLU A 373 21.62 16.09 -15.20
CA GLU A 373 20.65 17.17 -15.38
C GLU A 373 20.08 17.16 -16.80
N PHE A 374 18.76 17.19 -16.90
CA PHE A 374 18.02 17.34 -18.16
C PHE A 374 17.50 18.76 -18.29
N ARG A 375 17.92 19.46 -19.34
CA ARG A 375 17.57 20.86 -19.58
C ARG A 375 16.71 20.98 -20.82
N PHE A 376 15.57 21.66 -20.70
CA PHE A 376 14.65 21.87 -21.80
C PHE A 376 13.84 23.16 -21.63
N GLU A 377 13.29 23.63 -22.75
CA GLU A 377 12.36 24.75 -22.80
C GLU A 377 10.93 24.20 -22.98
N VAL A 378 9.99 24.68 -22.18
CA VAL A 378 8.57 24.34 -22.32
C VAL A 378 7.93 25.25 -23.36
N ARG A 379 7.31 24.68 -24.39
CA ARG A 379 6.64 25.41 -25.47
C ARG A 379 5.11 25.34 -25.32
N SER A 380 4.40 26.29 -25.92
CA SER A 380 2.94 26.26 -25.96
C SER A 380 2.45 25.29 -27.04
N GLN A 381 1.75 24.22 -26.64
CA GLN A 381 1.11 23.29 -27.59
C GLN A 381 0.12 24.04 -28.50
N ARG A 382 -0.60 25.00 -27.91
CA ARG A 382 -1.62 25.77 -28.63
C ARG A 382 -1.00 26.68 -29.70
N GLU A 383 0.06 27.40 -29.37
CA GLU A 383 0.72 28.29 -30.34
C GLU A 383 1.35 27.47 -31.48
N PHE A 384 1.94 26.32 -31.16
CA PHE A 384 2.44 25.39 -32.16
C PHE A 384 1.31 24.89 -33.08
N HIS A 385 0.17 24.50 -32.52
CA HIS A 385 -0.99 24.10 -33.30
C HIS A 385 -1.51 25.20 -34.23
N GLU A 386 -1.65 26.43 -33.72
CA GLU A 386 -2.07 27.59 -34.53
C GLU A 386 -1.06 27.88 -35.65
N TYR A 387 0.24 27.72 -35.38
CA TYR A 387 1.30 27.83 -36.38
C TYR A 387 1.16 26.77 -37.49
N ILE A 388 0.97 25.50 -37.15
CA ILE A 388 0.76 24.41 -38.12
C ILE A 388 -0.50 24.66 -38.97
N LEU A 389 -1.61 25.07 -38.37
CA LEU A 389 -2.84 25.41 -39.10
C LEU A 389 -2.63 26.60 -40.05
N SER A 390 -1.84 27.60 -39.65
CA SER A 390 -1.53 28.75 -40.49
C SER A 390 -0.75 28.34 -41.74
N LEU A 391 0.19 27.40 -41.60
CA LEU A 391 0.97 26.85 -42.69
C LEU A 391 0.11 26.01 -43.64
N LEU A 392 -0.76 25.14 -43.11
CA LEU A 392 -1.71 24.38 -43.92
C LEU A 392 -2.59 25.30 -44.79
N ARG A 393 -3.16 26.36 -44.20
CA ARG A 393 -3.95 27.35 -44.95
C ARG A 393 -3.12 28.13 -45.97
N LYS A 394 -1.83 28.33 -45.71
CA LYS A 394 -0.93 29.01 -46.65
C LYS A 394 -0.64 28.12 -47.87
N VAL A 395 -0.42 26.83 -47.63
CA VAL A 395 -0.21 25.83 -48.69
C VAL A 395 -1.48 25.65 -49.52
N ASP A 396 -2.64 25.44 -48.90
CA ASP A 396 -3.91 25.28 -49.60
C ASP A 396 -4.23 26.49 -50.50
N ARG A 397 -4.04 27.73 -49.99
CA ARG A 397 -4.22 28.95 -50.79
C ARG A 397 -3.28 29.00 -51.99
N LYS A 398 -1.99 28.76 -51.78
CA LYS A 398 -0.98 28.75 -52.86
C LYS A 398 -1.31 27.69 -53.92
N LEU A 399 -1.80 26.53 -53.51
CA LEU A 399 -2.14 25.45 -54.42
C LEU A 399 -3.41 25.75 -55.23
N ARG A 400 -4.43 26.35 -54.59
CA ARG A 400 -5.62 26.86 -55.31
C ARG A 400 -5.25 27.92 -56.34
N ASP A 401 -4.32 28.82 -55.99
CA ASP A 401 -3.82 29.83 -56.92
C ASP A 401 -3.17 29.17 -58.14
N LEU A 402 -2.32 28.15 -57.93
CA LEU A 402 -1.73 27.35 -59.02
C LEU A 402 -2.80 26.67 -59.88
N LEU A 403 -3.72 25.92 -59.27
CA LEU A 403 -4.79 25.23 -60.01
C LEU A 403 -5.64 26.21 -60.85
N SER A 404 -5.88 27.43 -60.36
CA SER A 404 -6.59 28.47 -61.13
C SER A 404 -5.85 28.94 -62.39
N VAL A 405 -4.52 28.75 -62.45
CA VAL A 405 -3.70 29.04 -63.64
C VAL A 405 -3.92 27.95 -64.69
N LEU A 406 -3.99 26.67 -64.28
CA LEU A 406 -4.33 25.56 -65.18
C LEU A 406 -5.72 25.72 -65.78
N ASP A 407 -6.71 26.08 -64.98
CA ASP A 407 -8.10 26.29 -65.45
C ASP A 407 -8.19 27.36 -66.54
N ARG A 408 -7.28 28.35 -66.50
CA ARG A 408 -7.19 29.42 -67.49
C ARG A 408 -6.32 29.08 -68.70
N GLN A 409 -5.75 27.87 -68.76
CA GLN A 409 -4.83 27.40 -69.80
C GLN A 409 -3.66 28.37 -70.05
N LEU A 410 -3.19 29.05 -69.01
CA LEU A 410 -2.09 29.99 -69.12
C LEU A 410 -0.75 29.23 -68.99
N ILE A 411 0.14 29.41 -69.96
CA ILE A 411 1.51 28.90 -69.87
C ILE A 411 2.32 29.92 -69.05
N VAL A 412 2.36 29.72 -67.73
CA VAL A 412 3.15 30.52 -66.79
C VAL A 412 4.21 29.62 -66.18
N GLU A 413 5.42 30.16 -65.99
CA GLU A 413 6.49 29.48 -65.29
C GLU A 413 6.21 29.50 -63.77
N THR A 414 5.87 28.34 -63.21
CA THR A 414 5.42 28.18 -61.81
C THR A 414 6.37 27.37 -60.94
N THR A 415 7.54 27.01 -61.47
CA THR A 415 8.53 26.12 -60.84
C THR A 415 8.92 26.58 -59.43
N ASP A 416 9.16 27.88 -59.22
CA ASP A 416 9.51 28.41 -57.89
C ASP A 416 8.38 28.26 -56.87
N GLN A 417 7.13 28.39 -57.30
CA GLN A 417 5.97 28.22 -56.42
C GLN A 417 5.74 26.75 -56.08
N GLU A 418 5.94 25.85 -57.05
CA GLU A 418 5.88 24.39 -56.86
C GLU A 418 6.92 23.94 -55.83
N ASN A 419 8.19 24.33 -56.02
CA ASN A 419 9.29 23.98 -55.10
C ASN A 419 9.00 24.49 -53.68
N LEU A 420 8.53 25.74 -53.55
CA LEU A 420 8.16 26.29 -52.24
C LEU A 420 7.01 25.52 -51.58
N ILE A 421 6.00 25.10 -52.34
CA ILE A 421 4.89 24.29 -51.81
C ILE A 421 5.42 22.93 -51.36
N GLU A 422 6.29 22.30 -52.15
CA GLU A 422 6.88 21.01 -51.82
C GLU A 422 7.74 21.07 -50.54
N GLU A 423 8.59 22.09 -50.40
CA GLU A 423 9.35 22.35 -49.17
C GLU A 423 8.43 22.52 -47.96
N LEU A 424 7.36 23.32 -48.09
CA LEU A 424 6.39 23.52 -47.02
C LEU A 424 5.62 22.24 -46.67
N LEU A 425 5.29 21.41 -47.67
CA LEU A 425 4.63 20.12 -47.45
C LEU A 425 5.55 19.13 -46.73
N ASN A 426 6.84 19.08 -47.08
CA ASN A 426 7.82 18.25 -46.39
C ASN A 426 7.97 18.69 -44.93
N PHE A 427 8.14 19.99 -44.69
CA PHE A 427 8.18 20.57 -43.35
C PHE A 427 6.91 20.25 -42.54
N LEU A 428 5.73 20.46 -43.12
CA LEU A 428 4.45 20.15 -42.48
C LEU A 428 4.32 18.67 -42.13
N GLN A 429 4.77 17.78 -43.01
CA GLN A 429 4.67 16.34 -42.79
C GLN A 429 5.56 15.87 -41.63
N GLU A 430 6.73 16.49 -41.44
CA GLU A 430 7.59 16.22 -40.29
C GLU A 430 7.00 16.81 -38.99
N GLU A 431 6.65 18.10 -39.03
CA GLU A 431 6.29 18.86 -37.83
C GLU A 431 4.90 18.53 -37.29
N ALA A 432 3.96 18.14 -38.16
CA ALA A 432 2.61 17.73 -37.77
C ALA A 432 2.59 16.51 -36.83
N ASN A 433 3.64 15.69 -36.82
CA ASN A 433 3.73 14.54 -35.92
C ASN A 433 3.82 14.96 -34.45
N TYR A 434 4.43 16.11 -34.17
CA TYR A 434 4.58 16.66 -32.83
C TYR A 434 3.33 17.41 -32.34
N ASP A 435 2.39 17.74 -33.23
CA ASP A 435 1.15 18.42 -32.84
C ASP A 435 0.08 17.41 -32.37
N ARG A 436 -0.03 17.24 -31.05
CA ARG A 436 -1.03 16.37 -30.43
C ARG A 436 -2.48 16.86 -30.63
N LEU A 437 -2.69 18.13 -30.95
CA LEU A 437 -4.03 18.69 -31.18
C LEU A 437 -4.49 18.53 -32.64
N LEU A 438 -3.60 18.15 -33.54
CA LEU A 438 -3.93 17.97 -34.95
C LEU A 438 -4.69 16.66 -35.18
N SER A 439 -5.91 16.75 -35.71
CA SER A 439 -6.73 15.59 -36.01
C SER A 439 -6.15 14.73 -37.15
N ASP A 440 -6.44 13.43 -37.13
CA ASP A 440 -6.01 12.49 -38.18
C ASP A 440 -6.49 12.90 -39.58
N GLY A 441 -7.67 13.51 -39.67
CA GLY A 441 -8.19 14.05 -40.93
C GLY A 441 -7.32 15.18 -41.49
N LEU A 442 -6.83 16.07 -40.63
CA LEU A 442 -5.92 17.15 -41.06
C LEU A 442 -4.51 16.63 -41.36
N ARG A 443 -4.04 15.59 -40.64
CA ARG A 443 -2.80 14.87 -40.98
C ARG A 443 -2.90 14.24 -42.38
N GLY A 444 -4.03 13.59 -42.68
CA GLY A 444 -4.30 13.03 -44.00
C GLY A 444 -4.42 14.09 -45.11
N PHE A 445 -4.92 15.28 -44.78
CA PHE A 445 -5.05 16.38 -45.74
C PHE A 445 -3.70 16.85 -46.31
N ILE A 446 -2.59 16.70 -45.58
CA ILE A 446 -1.24 16.97 -46.11
C ILE A 446 -0.95 16.08 -47.33
N GLY A 447 -1.35 14.81 -47.27
CA GLY A 447 -1.23 13.86 -48.39
C GLY A 447 -2.08 14.26 -49.59
N GLU A 448 -3.29 14.74 -49.34
CA GLU A 448 -4.19 15.25 -50.39
C GLU A 448 -3.62 16.49 -51.09
N LEU A 449 -3.05 17.44 -50.34
CA LEU A 449 -2.38 18.61 -50.91
C LEU A 449 -1.18 18.21 -51.77
N ARG A 450 -0.42 17.20 -51.35
CA ARG A 450 0.70 16.65 -52.15
C ARG A 450 0.20 16.02 -53.44
N PHE A 451 -0.89 15.24 -53.38
CA PHE A 451 -1.51 14.65 -54.57
C PHE A 451 -1.97 15.74 -55.56
N GLN A 452 -2.58 16.81 -55.06
CA GLN A 452 -3.01 17.95 -55.89
C GLN A 452 -1.83 18.68 -56.54
N LEU A 453 -0.71 18.85 -55.84
CA LEU A 453 0.51 19.40 -56.43
C LEU A 453 1.05 18.51 -57.55
N GLN A 454 1.12 17.20 -57.32
CA GLN A 454 1.61 16.25 -58.32
C GLN A 454 0.69 16.19 -59.55
N TYR A 455 -0.63 16.27 -59.33
CA TYR A 455 -1.61 16.39 -60.41
C TYR A 455 -1.38 17.66 -61.24
N TYR A 456 -1.16 18.79 -60.57
CA TYR A 456 -0.85 20.06 -61.22
C TYR A 456 0.40 19.97 -62.10
N GLN A 457 1.49 19.41 -61.56
CA GLN A 457 2.76 19.23 -62.26
C GLN A 457 2.59 18.40 -63.54
N ASN A 458 1.94 17.24 -63.45
CA ASN A 458 1.68 16.37 -64.59
C ASN A 458 0.84 17.09 -65.67
N LYS A 459 -0.20 17.81 -65.28
CA LYS A 459 -1.07 18.54 -66.23
C LYS A 459 -0.36 19.70 -66.91
N ARG A 460 0.52 20.41 -66.19
CA ARG A 460 1.34 21.47 -66.75
C ARG A 460 2.32 20.92 -67.80
N GLU A 461 2.96 19.78 -67.51
CA GLU A 461 3.84 19.10 -68.46
C GLU A 461 3.08 18.66 -69.73
N GLU A 462 1.89 18.08 -69.59
CA GLU A 462 1.03 17.73 -70.74
C GLU A 462 0.72 18.95 -71.63
N LEU A 463 0.42 20.10 -71.01
CA LEU A 463 0.12 21.35 -71.74
C LEU A 463 1.37 21.99 -72.37
N ALA A 464 2.57 21.70 -71.86
CA ALA A 464 3.83 22.22 -72.38
C ALA A 464 4.34 21.46 -73.62
N VAL A 465 3.85 20.25 -73.89
CA VAL A 465 4.19 19.47 -75.09
C VAL A 465 3.34 19.97 -76.29
N PRO A 466 3.95 20.47 -77.38
CA PRO A 466 3.18 20.96 -78.53
C PRO A 466 2.41 19.82 -79.22
N PRO A 467 1.20 20.08 -79.75
CA PRO A 467 0.44 19.07 -80.47
C PRO A 467 1.21 18.64 -81.73
N SER A 468 1.41 17.33 -81.88
CA SER A 468 2.10 16.66 -82.99
C SER A 468 1.42 16.84 -84.34
#